data_AF-A0A3Q2NSY5-F1
#
_entry.id   AF-A0A3Q2NSY5-F1
#
_cell.length_a   1.000
_cell.length_b   1.000
_cell.length_c   1.000
_cell.angle_alpha   90.00
_cell.angle_beta   90.00
_cell.angle_gamma   90.00
#
_symmetry.space_group_name_H-M   'P 1'
#
loop_
_entity.id
_entity.type
_entity.pdbx_description
1 polymer ?
#
loop_
_entity_poly.entity_id
_entity_poly.type
_entity_poly.pdbx_seq_one_letter_code
_entity_poly.pdbx_strand_id
1 'polypeptide(L)'
;MAPYNLLTATASLVARSFSAFYTNTIVYNAHIFPVKYLTSQTSGPPKRPLNGYMRYVLQQKPFVTSQNPEIKLVDVVRKIAQQWRMMSPEEKQPFQEASVQAMKQFKVDLEKYQSQLTPAQLQQQAVERRQRLAKRKAIRKKRELTILGKPKRPRTPFNIFMSEHFQEARGATTQVEF
;
A
#
# COMPACT_ATOMS: atom_id res chain seq x y z
N MET A 1 -44.19 -69.06 29.49
CA MET A 1 -42.75 -69.36 29.60
C MET A 1 -42.01 -68.04 29.40
N ALA A 2 -41.31 -67.59 30.44
CA ALA A 2 -40.70 -66.26 30.62
C ALA A 2 -39.42 -66.04 29.75
N PRO A 3 -38.61 -64.96 29.89
CA PRO A 3 -38.76 -63.72 30.65
C PRO A 3 -38.29 -62.42 29.93
N TYR A 4 -38.66 -61.30 30.58
CA TYR A 4 -38.12 -59.95 30.62
C TYR A 4 -36.70 -59.65 30.08
N ASN A 5 -36.55 -58.47 29.47
CA ASN A 5 -35.38 -57.61 29.64
C ASN A 5 -35.79 -56.13 29.67
N LEU A 6 -35.42 -55.48 30.77
CA LEU A 6 -35.52 -54.05 31.05
C LEU A 6 -34.36 -53.31 30.37
N LEU A 7 -34.60 -52.17 29.70
CA LEU A 7 -33.64 -51.07 29.70
C LEU A 7 -34.36 -49.71 29.66
N THR A 8 -33.90 -48.87 30.59
CA THR A 8 -34.15 -47.48 30.94
C THR A 8 -33.95 -46.47 29.80
N ALA A 9 -34.66 -45.33 29.83
CA ALA A 9 -34.09 -43.98 30.07
C ALA A 9 -34.99 -42.82 29.55
N THR A 10 -35.55 -42.09 30.51
CA THR A 10 -35.74 -40.63 30.64
C THR A 10 -35.93 -39.72 29.41
N ALA A 11 -37.14 -39.16 29.34
CA ALA A 11 -37.49 -37.73 29.24
C ALA A 11 -36.46 -36.71 28.68
N SER A 12 -36.87 -35.95 27.66
CA SER A 12 -37.30 -34.54 27.82
C SER A 12 -37.31 -33.81 26.48
N LEU A 13 -38.50 -33.32 26.10
CA LEU A 13 -38.73 -32.31 25.07
C LEU A 13 -38.19 -30.96 25.54
N VAL A 14 -37.22 -30.38 24.81
CA VAL A 14 -37.06 -28.93 24.75
C VAL A 14 -36.72 -28.53 23.32
N ALA A 15 -37.71 -27.91 22.67
CA ALA A 15 -37.56 -27.24 21.39
C ALA A 15 -36.50 -26.14 21.50
N ARG A 16 -35.41 -26.29 20.73
CA ARG A 16 -34.41 -25.23 20.57
C ARG A 16 -34.93 -24.18 19.60
N SER A 17 -35.56 -23.15 20.15
CA SER A 17 -35.75 -21.85 19.48
C SER A 17 -34.38 -21.22 19.23
N PHE A 18 -33.88 -21.34 18.00
CA PHE A 18 -32.70 -20.61 17.54
C PHE A 18 -33.09 -19.19 17.12
N SER A 19 -33.25 -18.29 18.09
CA SER A 19 -33.13 -16.85 17.84
C SER A 19 -31.65 -16.48 17.86
N ALA A 20 -30.97 -16.66 16.72
CA ALA A 20 -29.62 -16.14 16.54
C ALA A 20 -29.71 -14.64 16.22
N PHE A 21 -29.62 -13.82 17.27
CA PHE A 21 -29.34 -12.40 17.16
C PHE A 21 -27.96 -12.21 16.50
N TYR A 22 -27.93 -11.88 15.21
CA TYR A 22 -26.72 -11.42 14.53
C TYR A 22 -26.45 -9.96 14.88
N THR A 23 -25.91 -9.70 16.06
CA THR A 23 -25.20 -8.43 16.30
C THR A 23 -23.75 -8.63 15.87
N ASN A 24 -23.41 -8.19 14.66
CA ASN A 24 -22.02 -8.03 14.23
C ASN A 24 -21.39 -6.86 14.99
N THR A 25 -21.04 -7.06 16.26
CA THR A 25 -20.12 -6.18 16.98
C THR A 25 -18.72 -6.49 16.47
N ILE A 26 -18.33 -5.79 15.40
CA ILE A 26 -16.93 -5.70 14.98
C ILE A 26 -16.20 -4.96 16.11
N VAL A 27 -15.62 -5.71 17.03
CA VAL A 27 -14.69 -5.18 18.01
C VAL A 27 -13.49 -4.64 17.22
N TYR A 28 -13.44 -3.33 17.02
CA TYR A 28 -12.26 -2.65 16.52
C TYR A 28 -11.17 -2.78 17.58
N ASN A 29 -10.49 -3.92 17.56
CA ASN A 29 -9.36 -4.17 18.44
C ASN A 29 -8.30 -3.10 18.12
N ALA A 30 -8.01 -2.25 19.10
CA ALA A 30 -7.15 -1.05 19.00
C ALA A 30 -5.65 -1.39 18.82
N HIS A 31 -5.34 -2.44 18.05
CA HIS A 31 -3.99 -2.75 17.63
C HIS A 31 -3.61 -1.87 16.44
N ILE A 32 -3.18 -0.65 16.75
CA ILE A 32 -2.46 0.22 15.81
C ILE A 32 -1.12 -0.46 15.54
N PHE A 33 -1.04 -1.28 14.49
CA PHE A 33 0.22 -1.89 14.09
C PHE A 33 1.27 -0.80 13.86
N PRO A 34 2.52 -0.96 14.37
CA PRO A 34 3.59 -0.03 14.07
C PRO A 34 3.79 -0.04 12.57
N VAL A 35 3.44 1.08 11.93
CA VAL A 35 3.61 1.23 10.49
C VAL A 35 5.10 1.21 10.19
N LYS A 36 5.57 0.05 9.69
CA LYS A 36 6.90 -0.08 9.10
C LYS A 36 6.88 0.74 7.81
N TYR A 37 7.41 1.95 7.93
CA TYR A 37 7.74 2.87 6.84
C TYR A 37 8.14 2.08 5.59
N LEU A 38 7.40 2.29 4.50
CA LEU A 38 7.77 1.73 3.20
C LEU A 38 9.13 2.34 2.84
N THR A 39 10.20 1.58 3.08
CA THR A 39 11.64 1.89 2.99
C THR A 39 12.21 2.78 4.12
N SER A 40 12.63 2.18 5.25
CA SER A 40 13.74 2.74 6.03
C SER A 40 15.03 2.41 5.29
N GLN A 41 15.58 3.35 4.54
CA GLN A 41 17.03 3.35 4.44
C GLN A 41 17.54 3.97 5.74
N THR A 42 18.37 3.23 6.47
CA THR A 42 18.92 3.66 7.77
C THR A 42 19.90 4.83 7.62
N SER A 43 20.35 5.10 6.39
CA SER A 43 21.42 6.04 6.04
C SER A 43 20.95 7.30 5.29
N GLY A 44 19.63 7.48 5.12
CA GLY A 44 19.05 8.58 4.35
C GLY A 44 18.43 9.68 5.22
N PRO A 45 18.01 10.80 4.61
CA PRO A 45 17.25 11.82 5.32
C PRO A 45 15.99 11.22 5.94
N PRO A 46 15.63 11.60 7.17
CA PRO A 46 14.43 11.10 7.82
C PRO A 46 13.22 11.40 6.93
N LYS A 47 12.27 10.46 6.90
CA LYS A 47 11.08 10.56 6.05
C LYS A 47 9.95 11.21 6.80
N ARG A 48 9.19 12.05 6.09
CA ARG A 48 7.98 12.65 6.64
C ARG A 48 7.03 11.53 7.08
N PRO A 49 6.48 11.60 8.31
CA PRO A 49 5.57 10.59 8.81
C PRO A 49 4.23 10.66 8.08
N LEU A 50 3.47 9.56 8.15
CA LEU A 50 2.16 9.47 7.53
C LEU A 50 1.12 10.25 8.33
N ASN A 51 0.25 10.94 7.59
CA ASN A 51 -0.96 11.56 8.12
C ASN A 51 -1.94 10.49 8.64
N GLY A 52 -2.87 10.86 9.54
CA GLY A 52 -3.86 9.99 10.15
C GLY A 52 -4.64 9.14 9.14
N TYR A 53 -5.13 9.75 8.05
CA TYR A 53 -5.80 8.99 6.98
C TYR A 53 -4.89 7.92 6.35
N MET A 54 -3.63 8.24 6.06
CA MET A 54 -2.70 7.28 5.45
C MET A 54 -2.35 6.15 6.42
N ARG A 55 -2.32 6.42 7.72
CA ARG A 55 -2.17 5.39 8.76
C ARG A 55 -3.36 4.43 8.76
N TYR A 56 -4.57 4.98 8.72
CA TYR A 56 -5.80 4.19 8.59
C TYR A 56 -5.79 3.33 7.32
N VAL A 57 -5.40 3.91 6.17
CA VAL A 57 -5.30 3.16 4.90
C VAL A 57 -4.33 1.99 5.03
N LEU A 58 -3.17 2.17 5.65
CA LEU A 58 -2.21 1.08 5.82
C LEU A 58 -2.71 -0.03 6.75
N GLN A 59 -3.46 0.32 7.79
CA GLN A 59 -4.06 -0.66 8.70
C GLN A 59 -5.21 -1.43 8.03
N GLN A 60 -6.07 -0.75 7.28
CA GLN A 60 -7.26 -1.35 6.67
C GLN A 60 -6.99 -2.06 5.35
N LYS A 61 -6.01 -1.61 4.56
CA LYS A 61 -5.64 -2.21 3.28
C LYS A 61 -5.49 -3.73 3.32
N PRO A 62 -4.69 -4.34 4.23
CA PRO A 62 -4.54 -5.80 4.26
C PRO A 62 -5.86 -6.51 4.57
N PHE A 63 -6.68 -5.97 5.47
CA PHE A 63 -8.00 -6.51 5.79
C PHE A 63 -8.96 -6.45 4.60
N VAL A 64 -9.10 -5.29 3.95
CA VAL A 64 -10.02 -5.16 2.82
C VAL A 64 -9.55 -5.98 1.62
N THR A 65 -8.23 -6.11 1.42
CA THR A 65 -7.66 -6.94 0.35
C THR A 65 -7.88 -8.43 0.62
N SER A 66 -7.72 -8.91 1.86
CA SER A 66 -7.95 -10.33 2.17
C SER A 66 -9.42 -10.73 2.04
N GLN A 67 -10.33 -9.82 2.34
CA GLN A 67 -11.77 -10.02 2.14
C GLN A 67 -12.19 -9.93 0.66
N ASN A 68 -11.37 -9.32 -0.21
CA ASN A 68 -11.70 -9.09 -1.61
C ASN A 68 -10.46 -9.30 -2.52
N PRO A 69 -9.96 -10.54 -2.65
CA PRO A 69 -8.70 -10.80 -3.36
C PRO A 69 -8.77 -10.51 -4.87
N GLU A 70 -9.96 -10.55 -5.47
CA GLU A 70 -10.17 -10.31 -6.91
C GLU A 70 -10.25 -8.82 -7.28
N ILE A 71 -10.46 -7.94 -6.29
CA ILE A 71 -10.68 -6.52 -6.55
C ILE A 71 -9.34 -5.81 -6.77
N LYS A 72 -9.29 -4.92 -7.76
CA LYS A 72 -8.12 -4.07 -8.02
C LYS A 72 -7.82 -3.21 -6.79
N LEU A 73 -6.53 -3.06 -6.48
CA LEU A 73 -6.07 -2.25 -5.35
C LEU A 73 -6.64 -0.81 -5.35
N VAL A 74 -6.84 -0.22 -6.53
CA VAL A 74 -7.42 1.12 -6.67
C VAL A 74 -8.82 1.19 -6.07
N ASP A 75 -9.64 0.15 -6.28
CA ASP A 75 -11.01 0.09 -5.79
C ASP A 75 -11.05 -0.25 -4.30
N VAL A 76 -10.12 -1.08 -3.81
CA VAL A 76 -9.90 -1.32 -2.37
C VAL A 76 -9.60 -0.01 -1.63
N VAL A 77 -8.66 0.80 -2.14
CA VAL A 77 -8.34 2.10 -1.52
C VAL A 77 -9.52 3.07 -1.62
N ARG A 78 -10.31 3.02 -2.70
CA ARG A 78 -11.55 3.82 -2.83
C ARG A 78 -12.56 3.48 -1.74
N LYS A 79 -12.77 2.18 -1.45
CA LYS A 79 -13.66 1.72 -0.37
C LYS A 79 -13.20 2.20 1.00
N ILE A 80 -11.90 2.09 1.28
CA ILE A 80 -11.30 2.59 2.53
C ILE A 80 -11.46 4.11 2.66
N ALA A 81 -11.30 4.85 1.56
CA ALA A 81 -11.50 6.30 1.54
C ALA A 81 -12.95 6.67 1.89
N GLN A 82 -13.94 5.89 1.44
CA GLN A 82 -15.35 6.08 1.79
C GLN A 82 -15.60 5.80 3.27
N GLN A 83 -15.07 4.68 3.80
CA GLN A 83 -15.17 4.34 5.22
C GLN A 83 -14.60 5.46 6.10
N TRP A 84 -13.41 5.97 5.78
CA TRP A 84 -12.81 7.09 6.50
C TRP A 84 -13.68 8.35 6.48
N ARG A 85 -14.39 8.65 5.39
CA ARG A 85 -15.30 9.80 5.35
C ARG A 85 -16.48 9.63 6.30
N MET A 86 -17.01 8.40 6.41
CA MET A 86 -18.16 8.07 7.25
C MET A 86 -17.82 7.96 8.75
N MET A 87 -16.55 7.74 9.10
CA MET A 87 -16.11 7.64 10.50
C MET A 87 -16.36 8.93 11.30
N SER A 88 -16.66 8.78 12.58
CA SER A 88 -16.83 9.91 13.51
C SER A 88 -15.50 10.61 13.78
N PRO A 89 -15.50 11.85 14.29
CA PRO A 89 -14.27 12.52 14.73
C PRO A 89 -13.52 11.72 15.79
N GLU A 90 -14.23 11.07 16.72
CA GLU A 90 -13.68 10.27 17.81
C GLU A 90 -12.91 9.04 17.29
N GLU A 91 -13.46 8.35 16.30
CA GLU A 91 -12.79 7.21 15.66
C GLU A 91 -11.54 7.65 14.87
N LYS A 92 -11.50 8.90 14.42
CA LYS A 92 -10.35 9.48 13.71
C LYS A 92 -9.27 10.00 14.65
N GLN A 93 -9.62 10.41 15.87
CA GLN A 93 -8.69 10.97 16.87
C GLN A 93 -7.42 10.13 17.04
N PRO A 94 -7.48 8.82 17.31
CA PRO A 94 -6.26 8.04 17.57
C PRO A 94 -5.27 8.09 16.39
N PHE A 95 -5.77 8.12 15.16
CA PHE A 95 -4.92 8.23 13.97
C PHE A 95 -4.31 9.63 13.82
N GLN A 96 -5.04 10.68 14.18
CA GLN A 96 -4.57 12.06 14.15
C GLN A 96 -3.52 12.29 15.23
N GLU A 97 -3.77 11.87 16.46
CA GLU A 97 -2.83 11.96 17.59
C GLU A 97 -1.53 11.23 17.28
N ALA A 98 -1.61 9.99 16.79
CA ALA A 98 -0.43 9.23 16.39
C ALA A 98 0.36 9.91 15.25
N SER A 99 -0.33 10.60 14.34
CA SER A 99 0.30 11.41 13.29
C SER A 99 1.01 12.64 13.88
N VAL A 100 0.38 13.34 14.82
CA VAL A 100 0.97 14.50 15.51
C VAL A 100 2.22 14.09 16.29
N GLN A 101 2.15 13.00 17.06
CA GLN A 101 3.28 12.48 17.83
C GLN A 101 4.46 12.13 16.91
N ALA A 102 4.21 11.41 15.82
CA ALA A 102 5.28 11.07 14.88
C ALA A 102 5.84 12.30 14.14
N MET A 103 5.03 13.34 13.91
CA MET A 103 5.52 14.60 13.35
C MET A 103 6.45 15.33 14.32
N LYS A 104 6.17 15.29 15.63
CA LYS A 104 7.09 15.83 16.64
C LYS A 104 8.43 15.08 16.62
N GLN A 105 8.40 13.75 16.62
CA GLN A 105 9.62 12.94 16.52
C GLN A 105 10.41 13.23 15.24
N PHE A 106 9.72 13.30 14.10
CA PHE A 106 10.33 13.59 12.81
C PHE A 106 11.07 14.94 12.79
N LYS A 107 10.55 15.97 13.45
CA LYS A 107 11.24 17.27 13.53
C LYS A 107 12.57 17.15 14.26
N VAL A 108 12.57 16.48 15.42
CA VAL A 108 13.79 16.22 16.19
C VAL A 108 14.80 15.40 15.38
N ASP A 109 14.35 14.33 14.73
CA ASP A 109 15.19 13.49 13.89
C ASP A 109 15.75 14.28 12.69
N LEU A 110 14.96 15.18 12.10
CA LEU A 110 15.37 16.01 10.97
C LEU A 110 16.41 17.05 11.38
N GLU A 111 16.25 17.70 12.53
CA GLU A 111 17.23 18.64 13.06
C GLU A 111 18.55 17.94 13.38
N LYS A 112 18.49 16.78 14.03
CA LYS A 112 19.65 15.92 14.29
C LYS A 112 20.33 15.46 13.01
N TYR A 113 19.55 15.10 12.00
CA TYR A 113 20.10 14.73 10.69
C TYR A 113 20.81 15.93 10.07
N GLN A 114 20.16 17.10 10.00
CA GLN A 114 20.69 18.32 9.38
C GLN A 114 21.99 18.80 10.02
N SER A 115 22.12 18.73 11.35
CA SER A 115 23.35 19.12 12.05
C SER A 115 24.54 18.19 11.76
N GLN A 116 24.30 16.96 11.30
CA GLN A 116 25.33 16.00 10.94
C GLN A 116 25.83 16.15 9.49
N LEU A 117 25.17 16.94 8.64
CA LEU A 117 25.59 17.07 7.24
C LEU A 117 26.75 18.04 7.06
N THR A 118 27.70 17.61 6.24
CA THR A 118 28.75 18.49 5.72
C THR A 118 28.21 19.37 4.59
N PRO A 119 28.82 20.55 4.34
CA PRO A 119 28.45 21.42 3.21
C PRO A 119 28.52 20.71 1.85
N ALA A 120 29.50 19.83 1.66
CA ALA A 120 29.64 19.02 0.45
C ALA A 120 28.45 18.06 0.25
N GLN A 121 28.01 17.37 1.31
CA GLN A 121 26.84 16.49 1.25
C GLN A 121 25.55 17.28 0.98
N LEU A 122 25.40 18.49 1.55
CA LEU A 122 24.26 19.36 1.26
C LEU A 122 24.20 19.74 -0.22
N GLN A 123 25.34 20.09 -0.82
CA GLN A 123 25.44 20.40 -2.25
C GLN A 123 25.09 19.19 -3.12
N GLN A 124 25.63 18.01 -2.80
CA GLN A 124 25.31 16.77 -3.51
C GLN A 124 23.80 16.46 -3.46
N GLN A 125 23.17 16.58 -2.29
CA GLN A 125 21.72 16.37 -2.13
C GLN A 125 20.89 17.40 -2.91
N ALA A 126 21.35 18.65 -3.01
CA ALA A 126 20.70 19.68 -3.82
C ALA A 126 20.77 19.35 -5.32
N VAL A 127 21.93 18.90 -5.81
CA VAL A 127 22.13 18.47 -7.20
C VAL A 127 21.25 17.25 -7.52
N GLU A 128 21.25 16.22 -6.67
CA GLU A 128 20.42 15.03 -6.84
C GLU A 128 18.92 15.40 -6.88
N ARG A 129 18.48 16.27 -5.96
CA ARG A 129 17.10 16.78 -5.94
C ARG A 129 16.75 17.48 -7.25
N ARG A 130 17.64 18.33 -7.78
CA ARG A 130 17.45 19.04 -9.05
C ARG A 130 17.33 18.06 -10.22
N GLN A 131 18.22 17.08 -10.32
CA GLN A 131 18.19 16.04 -11.36
C GLN A 131 16.89 15.21 -11.30
N ARG A 132 16.48 14.80 -10.09
CA ARG A 132 15.24 14.05 -9.87
C ARG A 132 14.00 14.85 -10.30
N LEU A 133 13.94 16.14 -9.99
CA LEU A 133 12.85 17.02 -10.40
C LEU A 133 12.84 17.24 -11.92
N ALA A 134 14.00 17.45 -12.55
CA ALA A 134 14.14 17.57 -13.99
C ALA A 134 13.65 16.31 -14.72
N LYS A 135 14.07 15.12 -14.25
CA LYS A 135 13.60 13.82 -14.77
C LYS A 135 12.09 13.66 -14.63
N ARG A 136 11.51 13.98 -13.48
CA ARG A 136 10.05 13.94 -13.25
C ARG A 136 9.30 14.87 -14.21
N LYS A 137 9.80 16.09 -14.43
CA LYS A 137 9.21 17.07 -15.36
C LYS A 137 9.27 16.57 -16.80
N ALA A 138 10.42 16.01 -17.23
CA ALA A 138 10.59 15.43 -18.56
C ALA A 138 9.64 14.24 -18.80
N ILE A 139 9.49 13.33 -17.83
CA ILE A 139 8.55 12.21 -17.91
C ILE A 139 7.11 12.70 -18.01
N ARG A 140 6.71 13.69 -17.18
CA ARG A 140 5.36 14.28 -17.22
C ARG A 140 5.07 14.89 -18.59
N LYS A 141 5.99 15.72 -19.11
CA LYS A 141 5.87 16.34 -20.44
C LYS A 141 5.78 15.28 -21.54
N LYS A 142 6.59 14.21 -21.47
CA LYS A 142 6.53 13.11 -22.44
C LYS A 142 5.16 12.42 -22.43
N ARG A 143 4.62 12.09 -21.24
CA ARG A 143 3.30 11.45 -21.10
C ARG A 143 2.19 12.33 -21.66
N GLU A 144 2.22 13.61 -21.36
CA GLU A 144 1.26 14.60 -21.88
C GLU A 144 1.31 14.66 -23.41
N LEU A 145 2.50 14.77 -24.01
CA LEU A 145 2.65 14.74 -25.47
C LEU A 145 2.15 13.43 -26.09
N THR A 146 2.32 12.29 -25.41
CA THR A 146 1.76 11.01 -25.86
C THR A 146 0.24 11.00 -25.80
N ILE A 147 -0.36 11.53 -24.73
CA ILE A 147 -1.82 11.64 -24.58
C ILE A 147 -2.42 12.54 -25.67
N LEU A 148 -1.72 13.62 -26.02
CA LEU A 148 -2.09 14.54 -27.10
C LEU A 148 -1.88 13.94 -28.51
N GLY A 149 -1.39 12.70 -28.62
CA GLY A 149 -1.20 12.03 -29.91
C GLY A 149 -0.07 12.62 -30.75
N LYS A 150 0.92 13.29 -30.13
CA LYS A 150 2.05 13.88 -30.88
C LYS A 150 2.71 12.80 -31.75
N PRO A 151 2.84 13.00 -33.08
CA PRO A 151 3.46 12.04 -33.98
C PRO A 151 4.88 11.66 -33.53
N LYS A 152 5.22 10.39 -33.71
CA LYS A 152 6.59 9.92 -33.49
C LYS A 152 7.51 10.54 -34.55
N ARG A 153 8.76 10.80 -34.17
CA ARG A 153 9.81 11.24 -35.11
C ARG A 153 9.99 10.21 -36.24
N PRO A 154 10.38 10.64 -37.45
CA PRO A 154 10.73 9.70 -38.52
C PRO A 154 11.87 8.77 -38.06
N ARG A 155 11.81 7.51 -38.49
CA ARG A 155 12.88 6.54 -38.21
C ARG A 155 14.10 6.92 -39.07
N THR A 156 15.29 6.82 -38.48
CA THR A 156 16.54 6.96 -39.23
C THR A 156 16.83 5.68 -40.04
N PRO A 157 17.65 5.73 -41.11
CA PRO A 157 18.01 4.52 -41.86
C PRO A 157 18.55 3.40 -40.98
N PHE A 158 19.40 3.73 -40.01
CA PHE A 158 19.88 2.77 -39.01
C PHE A 158 18.74 2.18 -38.16
N ASN A 159 17.78 2.99 -37.70
CA ASN A 159 16.62 2.49 -36.95
C ASN A 159 15.72 1.57 -37.80
N ILE A 160 15.65 1.78 -39.11
CA ILE A 160 14.92 0.92 -40.06
C ILE A 160 15.65 -0.42 -40.19
N PHE A 161 16.94 -0.39 -40.53
CA PHE A 161 17.81 -1.57 -40.60
C PHE A 161 17.74 -2.40 -39.31
N MET A 162 17.91 -1.76 -38.14
CA MET A 162 17.78 -2.44 -36.85
C MET A 162 16.39 -3.02 -36.64
N SER A 163 15.30 -2.36 -37.05
CA SER A 163 13.96 -2.93 -36.88
C SER A 163 13.70 -4.16 -37.75
N GLU A 164 14.43 -4.31 -38.85
CA GLU A 164 14.35 -5.46 -39.77
C GLU A 164 15.27 -6.61 -39.32
N HIS A 165 16.52 -6.29 -38.95
CA HIS A 165 17.58 -7.28 -38.72
C HIS A 165 17.80 -7.62 -37.23
N PHE A 166 17.04 -7.02 -36.29
CA PHE A 166 17.25 -7.27 -34.85
C PHE A 166 16.96 -8.72 -34.44
N GLN A 167 16.04 -9.40 -35.12
CA GLN A 167 15.72 -10.80 -34.81
C GLN A 167 16.85 -11.75 -35.25
N GLU A 168 17.45 -11.48 -36.41
CA GLU A 168 18.59 -12.23 -36.96
C GLU A 168 19.86 -12.00 -36.14
N ALA A 169 20.02 -10.78 -35.60
CA ALA A 169 21.10 -10.42 -34.69
C ALA A 169 20.90 -10.95 -33.25
N ARG A 170 19.79 -11.62 -32.93
CA ARG A 170 19.68 -12.37 -31.66
C ARG A 170 20.61 -13.58 -31.76
N GLY A 171 21.86 -13.40 -31.31
CA GLY A 171 22.76 -14.53 -31.10
C GLY A 171 22.12 -15.60 -30.21
N ALA A 172 22.59 -16.85 -30.32
CA ALA A 172 22.12 -18.00 -29.54
C ALA A 172 22.23 -17.83 -28.00
N THR A 173 22.86 -16.75 -27.52
CA THR A 173 23.13 -16.45 -26.11
C THR A 173 21.90 -16.12 -25.26
N THR A 174 20.69 -16.04 -25.83
CA THR A 174 19.44 -15.79 -25.05
C THR A 174 18.38 -16.89 -25.25
N GLN A 175 18.74 -18.05 -25.81
CA GLN A 175 17.91 -19.25 -25.72
C GLN A 175 18.26 -20.02 -24.44
N VAL A 176 17.94 -19.43 -23.29
CA VAL A 176 17.70 -20.21 -22.08
C VAL A 176 16.20 -20.26 -21.93
N GLU A 177 15.62 -21.34 -22.46
CA GLU A 177 14.23 -21.71 -22.25
C GLU A 177 13.99 -21.90 -20.73
N PHE A 178 12.92 -21.29 -20.22
CA PHE A 178 12.30 -21.63 -18.95
C PHE A 178 10.90 -22.17 -19.24
#